data_AF-A0A1H3YJT6-F1
#
_entry.id   AF-A0A1H3YJT6-F1
#
_cell.length_a   1.000
_cell.length_b   1.000
_cell.length_c   1.000
_cell.angle_alpha   90.00
_cell.angle_beta   90.00
_cell.angle_gamma   90.00
#
_symmetry.space_group_name_H-M   'P 1'
#
loop_
_entity.id
_entity.type
_entity.pdbx_description
1 polymer ?
#
loop_
_entity_poly.entity_id
_entity_poly.type
_entity_poly.pdbx_seq_one_letter_code
_entity_poly.pdbx_strand_id
1 'polypeptide(L)'
;MEYCLDCGGKLRGRPDKKFCDGYCRSHYNNELNKNKNAALKEINGILKKNAGILEKLGKIGLTTFTQQMLFIEGFDFKFFTHQAHGKHGEVYKCCYNYGYRFINDDELLLFIVPPA
;
A
#
# COMPACT_ATOMS: atom_id res chain seq x y z
N MET A 1 -7.81 -23.23 31.01
CA MET A 1 -6.69 -22.31 30.79
C MET A 1 -6.77 -21.27 31.90
N GLU A 2 -5.80 -21.19 32.81
CA GLU A 2 -5.90 -20.32 33.99
C GLU A 2 -5.40 -18.89 33.76
N TYR A 3 -4.68 -18.66 32.67
CA TYR A 3 -4.02 -17.40 32.36
C TYR A 3 -4.41 -16.90 30.97
N CYS A 4 -4.45 -15.58 30.82
CA CYS A 4 -4.72 -14.88 29.56
C CYS A 4 -3.63 -15.21 28.55
N LEU A 5 -4.04 -15.54 27.31
CA LEU A 5 -3.10 -15.83 26.21
C LEU A 5 -2.23 -14.64 25.80
N ASP A 6 -2.65 -13.41 26.12
CA ASP A 6 -1.96 -12.19 25.72
C ASP A 6 -1.07 -11.63 26.84
N CYS A 7 -1.67 -11.23 27.96
CA CYS A 7 -0.97 -10.56 29.06
C CYS A 7 -0.49 -11.49 30.19
N GLY A 8 -0.81 -12.79 30.12
CA GLY A 8 -0.49 -13.75 31.18
C GLY A 8 -1.27 -13.55 32.50
N GLY A 9 -2.18 -12.58 32.57
CA GLY A 9 -2.98 -12.32 33.77
C GLY A 9 -3.96 -13.45 34.11
N LYS A 10 -4.23 -13.68 35.41
CA LYS A 10 -5.14 -14.74 35.86
C LYS A 10 -6.56 -14.49 35.37
N LEU A 11 -7.15 -15.49 34.72
CA LEU A 11 -8.51 -15.43 34.22
C LEU A 11 -9.50 -15.69 35.36
N ARG A 12 -10.57 -14.90 35.39
CA ARG A 12 -11.70 -15.06 36.30
C ARG A 12 -12.99 -15.20 35.49
N GLY A 13 -13.89 -16.05 35.96
CA GLY A 13 -15.18 -16.31 35.33
C GLY A 13 -15.20 -17.62 34.55
N ARG A 14 -15.80 -17.59 33.35
CA ARG A 14 -16.11 -18.80 32.57
C ARG A 14 -14.88 -19.69 32.33
N PRO A 15 -14.99 -21.03 32.45
CA PRO A 15 -13.84 -21.95 32.35
C PRO A 15 -13.16 -22.01 30.97
N ASP A 16 -13.84 -21.60 29.90
CA ASP A 16 -13.30 -21.55 28.53
C ASP A 16 -12.80 -20.15 28.12
N LYS A 17 -12.76 -19.19 29.05
CA LYS A 17 -12.25 -17.85 28.80
C LYS A 17 -10.77 -17.96 28.38
N LYS A 18 -10.39 -17.25 27.31
CA LYS A 18 -9.02 -17.23 26.75
C LYS A 18 -8.29 -15.89 26.97
N PHE A 19 -9.05 -14.81 27.14
CA PHE A 19 -8.54 -13.43 27.27
C PHE A 19 -9.22 -12.74 28.46
N CYS A 20 -8.49 -11.89 29.20
CA CYS A 20 -9.05 -11.21 30.37
C CYS A 20 -10.11 -10.17 29.98
N ASP A 21 -9.93 -9.50 28.84
CA ASP A 21 -10.80 -8.46 28.29
C ASP A 21 -10.80 -8.47 26.74
N GLY A 22 -11.52 -7.51 26.15
CA GLY A 22 -11.55 -7.31 24.70
C GLY A 22 -10.25 -6.76 24.11
N TYR A 23 -9.46 -6.01 24.90
CA TYR A 23 -8.18 -5.45 24.47
C TYR A 23 -7.17 -6.57 24.19
N CYS A 24 -6.98 -7.47 25.15
CA CYS A 24 -6.07 -8.62 25.05
C CYS A 24 -6.43 -9.54 23.89
N ARG A 25 -7.73 -9.72 23.60
CA ARG A 25 -8.18 -10.47 22.43
C ARG A 25 -7.71 -9.82 21.13
N SER A 26 -7.95 -8.52 20.99
CA SER A 26 -7.59 -7.77 19.80
C SER A 26 -6.06 -7.67 19.63
N HIS A 27 -5.33 -7.41 20.70
CA HIS A 27 -3.87 -7.34 20.71
C HIS A 27 -3.24 -8.68 20.28
N TYR A 28 -3.64 -9.78 20.91
CA TYR A 28 -3.17 -11.12 20.54
C TYR A 28 -3.46 -11.46 19.08
N ASN A 29 -4.67 -11.16 18.59
CA ASN A 29 -5.03 -11.39 17.19
C ASN A 29 -4.24 -10.49 16.23
N ASN A 30 -3.94 -9.25 16.62
CA ASN A 30 -3.12 -8.34 15.82
C ASN A 30 -1.67 -8.82 15.74
N GLU A 31 -1.09 -9.27 16.86
CA GLU A 31 0.27 -9.83 16.90
C GLU A 31 0.37 -11.12 16.08
N LEU A 32 -0.60 -12.04 16.19
CA LEU A 32 -0.64 -13.24 15.34
C LEU A 32 -0.66 -12.94 13.84
N ASN A 33 -1.34 -11.86 13.45
CA ASN A 33 -1.47 -11.45 12.06
C ASN A 33 -0.36 -10.48 11.61
N LYS A 34 0.52 -10.03 12.52
CA LYS A 34 1.57 -9.04 12.23
C LYS A 34 2.53 -9.53 11.15
N ASN A 35 3.03 -10.75 11.29
CA ASN A 35 3.95 -11.35 10.32
C ASN A 35 3.23 -11.70 9.01
N LYS A 36 1.98 -12.19 9.09
CA LYS A 36 1.16 -12.50 7.90
C LYS A 36 0.88 -11.25 7.06
N ASN A 37 0.67 -10.11 7.72
CA ASN A 37 0.33 -8.84 7.07
C ASN A 37 1.54 -7.91 6.88
N ALA A 38 2.75 -8.32 7.26
CA ALA A 38 3.94 -7.48 7.16
C ALA A 38 4.21 -7.08 5.69
N ALA A 39 4.25 -8.06 4.80
CA ALA A 39 4.43 -7.84 3.36
C ALA A 39 3.31 -6.95 2.77
N LEU A 40 2.06 -7.19 3.17
CA LEU A 40 0.93 -6.36 2.73
C LEU A 40 1.08 -4.90 3.19
N LYS A 41 1.50 -4.66 4.43
CA LYS A 41 1.74 -3.31 4.96
C LYS A 41 2.88 -2.62 4.23
N GLU A 42 3.96 -3.34 3.94
CA GLU A 42 5.11 -2.82 3.20
C GLU A 42 4.71 -2.43 1.78
N ILE A 43 4.08 -3.34 1.02
CA ILE A 43 3.61 -3.09 -0.34
C ILE A 43 2.63 -1.91 -0.38
N ASN A 44 1.65 -1.87 0.54
CA ASN A 44 0.72 -0.75 0.62
C ASN A 44 1.41 0.57 0.97
N GLY A 45 2.47 0.54 1.79
CA GLY A 45 3.31 1.69 2.08
C GLY A 45 3.98 2.24 0.81
N ILE A 46 4.55 1.35 0.00
CA ILE A 46 5.17 1.71 -1.28
C ILE A 46 4.12 2.26 -2.25
N LEU A 47 2.99 1.58 -2.43
CA LEU A 47 1.90 2.03 -3.31
C LEU A 47 1.35 3.40 -2.88
N LYS A 48 1.20 3.65 -1.57
CA LYS A 48 0.77 4.94 -1.04
C LYS A 48 1.80 6.03 -1.31
N LYS A 49 3.09 5.74 -1.16
CA LYS A 49 4.18 6.67 -1.49
C LYS A 49 4.19 7.00 -2.99
N ASN A 50 4.12 5.98 -3.84
CA ASN A 50 4.04 6.14 -5.29
C ASN A 50 2.85 7.03 -5.69
N ALA A 51 1.66 6.74 -5.18
CA ALA A 51 0.46 7.53 -5.45
C ALA A 51 0.61 9.00 -5.01
N GLY A 52 1.19 9.25 -3.83
CA GLY A 52 1.43 10.60 -3.34
C GLY A 52 2.43 11.40 -4.18
N ILE A 53 3.46 10.74 -4.71
CA ILE A 53 4.42 11.37 -5.64
C ILE A 53 3.69 11.79 -6.93
N LEU A 54 2.96 10.87 -7.56
CA LEU A 54 2.23 11.18 -8.81
C LEU A 54 1.16 12.25 -8.59
N GLU A 55 0.46 12.25 -7.45
CA GLU A 55 -0.52 13.28 -7.09
C GLU A 55 0.14 14.66 -6.95
N LYS A 56 1.28 14.75 -6.25
CA LYS A 56 2.03 16.00 -6.10
C LYS A 56 2.42 16.56 -7.45
N LEU A 57 2.91 15.70 -8.33
CA LEU A 57 3.32 16.05 -9.70
C LEU A 57 2.14 16.52 -10.55
N GLY A 58 1.01 15.79 -10.50
CA GLY A 58 -0.23 16.16 -11.19
C GLY A 58 -0.82 17.49 -10.71
N LYS A 59 -0.75 17.79 -9.41
CA LYS A 59 -1.21 19.07 -8.84
C LYS A 59 -0.40 20.28 -9.31
N ILE A 60 0.88 20.08 -9.63
CA ILE A 60 1.75 21.14 -10.17
C ILE A 60 1.48 21.35 -11.68
N GLY A 61 0.68 20.48 -12.31
CA GLY A 61 0.37 20.55 -13.74
C GLY A 61 1.51 20.03 -14.62
N LEU A 62 2.51 19.39 -14.04
CA LEU A 62 3.58 18.75 -14.79
C LEU A 62 3.07 17.42 -15.35
N THR A 63 3.29 17.20 -16.64
CA THR A 63 2.83 16.00 -17.36
C THR A 63 3.98 15.10 -17.80
N THR A 64 5.21 15.60 -17.79
CA THR A 64 6.43 14.88 -18.22
C THR A 64 7.48 14.89 -17.12
N PHE A 65 8.09 13.74 -16.85
CA PHE A 65 9.13 13.59 -15.81
C PHE A 65 10.19 12.59 -16.22
N THR A 66 11.37 12.68 -15.63
CA THR A 66 12.41 11.66 -15.82
C THR A 66 12.27 10.52 -14.81
N GLN A 67 12.71 9.33 -15.19
CA GLN A 67 12.77 8.16 -14.31
C GLN A 67 13.63 8.45 -13.07
N GLN A 68 14.74 9.18 -13.27
CA GLN A 68 15.65 9.56 -12.19
C GLN A 68 14.98 10.47 -11.15
N MET A 69 14.17 11.44 -11.58
CA MET A 69 13.45 12.33 -10.66
C MET A 69 12.51 11.56 -9.74
N LEU A 70 11.73 10.64 -10.31
CA LEU A 70 10.84 9.78 -9.54
C LEU A 70 11.62 8.85 -8.60
N PHE A 71 12.74 8.29 -9.08
CA PHE A 71 13.60 7.43 -8.28
C PHE A 71 14.20 8.16 -7.06
N ILE A 72 14.62 9.42 -7.22
CA ILE A 72 15.17 10.26 -6.13
C ILE A 72 14.10 10.57 -5.07
N GLU A 73 12.86 10.86 -5.49
CA GLU A 73 11.71 10.99 -4.56
C GLU A 73 11.34 9.64 -3.89
N GLY A 74 11.96 8.55 -4.36
CA GLY A 74 11.82 7.19 -3.87
C GLY A 74 10.53 6.53 -4.33
N PHE A 75 10.14 6.79 -5.57
CA PHE A 75 9.15 6.05 -6.33
C PHE A 75 9.70 4.67 -6.72
N ASP A 76 8.91 3.62 -6.56
CA ASP A 76 9.28 2.27 -6.97
C ASP A 76 8.42 1.77 -8.13
N PHE A 77 9.02 1.71 -9.32
CA PHE A 77 8.37 1.27 -10.57
C PHE A 77 7.94 -0.20 -10.59
N LYS A 78 8.40 -1.01 -9.64
CA LYS A 78 7.96 -2.41 -9.50
C LYS A 78 6.56 -2.52 -8.93
N PHE A 79 6.08 -1.50 -8.23
CA PHE A 79 4.79 -1.52 -7.55
C PHE A 79 3.80 -0.57 -8.22
N PHE A 80 2.77 -1.16 -8.83
CA PHE A 80 1.62 -0.47 -9.41
C PHE A 80 0.36 -1.31 -9.11
N THR A 81 -0.81 -0.68 -9.12
CA THR A 81 -2.07 -1.35 -8.74
C THR A 81 -2.66 -2.16 -9.90
N HIS A 82 -2.62 -1.61 -11.11
CA HIS A 82 -3.11 -2.26 -12.32
C HIS A 82 -2.46 -1.67 -13.56
N GLN A 83 -2.65 -2.34 -14.70
CA GLN A 83 -2.31 -1.79 -16.01
C GLN A 83 -3.60 -1.35 -16.69
N ALA A 84 -3.58 -0.18 -17.30
CA ALA A 84 -4.66 0.30 -18.16
C ALA A 84 -4.20 0.29 -19.62
N HIS A 85 -5.14 0.04 -20.52
CA HIS A 85 -4.87 0.02 -21.96
C HIS A 85 -5.54 1.23 -22.62
N GLY A 86 -4.76 1.96 -23.42
CA GLY A 86 -5.24 3.05 -24.25
C GLY A 86 -6.00 2.55 -25.47
N LYS A 87 -6.70 3.48 -26.12
CA LYS A 87 -7.47 3.21 -27.35
C LYS A 87 -6.58 2.74 -28.51
N HIS A 88 -5.30 3.07 -28.49
CA HIS A 88 -4.32 2.74 -29.53
C HIS A 88 -3.34 1.64 -29.10
N GLY A 89 -3.69 0.84 -28.09
CA GLY A 89 -2.85 -0.27 -27.61
C GLY A 89 -1.73 0.16 -26.68
N GLU A 90 -1.72 1.41 -26.22
CA GLU A 90 -0.73 1.90 -25.27
C GLU A 90 -0.96 1.28 -23.89
N VAL A 91 0.11 0.92 -23.18
CA VAL A 91 0.03 0.34 -21.84
C VAL A 91 0.45 1.38 -20.81
N TYR A 92 -0.42 1.65 -19.85
CA TYR A 92 -0.19 2.56 -18.75
C TYR A 92 -0.04 1.76 -17.46
N LYS A 93 0.99 2.07 -16.68
CA LYS A 93 1.14 1.54 -15.32
C LYS A 93 0.44 2.50 -14.36
N CYS A 94 -0.54 1.99 -13.61
CA CYS A 94 -1.40 2.81 -12.77
C CYS A 94 -1.09 2.63 -11.28
N CYS A 95 -1.04 3.74 -10.55
CA CYS A 95 -1.10 3.79 -9.09
C CYS A 95 -2.40 4.51 -8.71
N TYR A 96 -3.46 3.72 -8.48
CA TYR A 96 -4.82 4.22 -8.26
C TYR A 96 -5.30 5.10 -9.43
N ASN A 97 -5.56 6.39 -9.18
CA ASN A 97 -6.15 7.33 -10.15
C ASN A 97 -5.10 7.97 -11.07
N TYR A 98 -3.83 7.63 -10.90
CA TYR A 98 -2.74 8.16 -11.72
C TYR A 98 -2.09 7.04 -12.51
N GLY A 99 -1.91 7.26 -13.81
CA GLY A 99 -1.22 6.36 -14.73
C GLY A 99 0.02 7.02 -15.29
N TYR A 100 1.06 6.24 -15.57
CA TYR A 100 2.22 6.72 -16.30
C TYR A 100 2.64 5.75 -17.39
N ARG A 101 3.28 6.27 -18.43
CA ARG A 101 3.94 5.46 -19.47
C ARG A 101 5.30 6.06 -19.81
N PHE A 102 6.23 5.22 -20.24
CA PHE A 102 7.49 5.67 -20.81
C PHE A 102 7.26 6.17 -22.23
N ILE A 103 7.84 7.33 -22.55
CA ILE A 103 7.85 7.92 -23.89
C ILE A 103 9.14 7.53 -24.61
N ASN A 104 10.23 7.49 -23.86
CA ASN A 104 11.55 7.00 -24.25
C ASN A 104 12.20 6.31 -23.03
N ASP A 105 13.49 6.01 -23.10
CA ASP A 105 14.20 5.27 -22.04
C ASP A 105 14.23 6.01 -20.69
N ASP A 106 14.15 7.34 -20.69
CA ASP A 106 14.32 8.16 -19.47
C ASP A 106 13.09 8.99 -19.09
N GLU A 107 12.17 9.25 -20.02
CA GLU A 107 11.04 10.16 -19.82
C GLU A 107 9.70 9.42 -19.75
N LEU A 108 8.85 9.90 -18.86
CA LEU A 108 7.53 9.38 -18.60
C LEU A 108 6.48 10.46 -18.75
N LEU A 109 5.32 10.08 -19.29
CA LEU A 109 4.11 10.91 -19.29
C LEU A 109 3.18 10.47 -18.18
N LEU A 110 2.65 11.44 -17.42
CA LEU A 110 1.62 11.27 -16.40
C LEU A 110 0.23 11.51 -16.97
N PHE A 111 -0.71 10.67 -16.57
CA PHE A 111 -2.12 10.75 -16.90
C PHE A 111 -2.99 10.58 -15.65
N ILE A 112 -4.13 11.25 -15.64
CA ILE A 112 -5.19 10.97 -14.68
C ILE A 112 -6.07 9.89 -15.30
N VAL A 113 -6.11 8.73 -14.66
CA VAL A 113 -6.95 7.61 -15.06
C VAL A 113 -8.25 7.72 -14.26
N PRO A 114 -9.39 7.98 -14.91
CA PRO A 114 -10.66 7.96 -14.22
C PRO A 114 -10.91 6.54 -13.68
N PRO A 115 -11.48 6.40 -12.47
CA PRO A 115 -11.89 5.09 -11.98
C PRO A 115 -12.90 4.50 -12.96
N ALA A 116 -12.65 3.26 -13.37
CA ALA A 116 -13.57 2.47 -14.20
C ALA A 116 -14.87 2.18 -13.46
#